data_AF-A0A1M5DMA4-F1
#
_entry.id   AF-A0A1M5DMA4-F1
#
_cell.length_a   1.000
_cell.length_b   1.000
_cell.length_c   1.000
_cell.angle_alpha   90.00
_cell.angle_beta   90.00
_cell.angle_gamma   90.00
#
_symmetry.space_group_name_H-M   'P 1'
#
loop_
_entity.id
_entity.type
_entity.pdbx_description
1 polymer ?
#
loop_
_entity_poly.entity_id
_entity_poly.type
_entity_poly.pdbx_seq_one_letter_code
_entity_poly.pdbx_strand_id
1 'polypeptide(L)'
;MGLLGRYGSIKGDINGTESVVAYTTSYVTDWKYISVIPTSVILSKVDYIKNITIGLTAVLLIIGLILAYFFAYVNYDPIKQLLHWIKDHISITGNDKYGNEFEFIRLTLSNTYDESKKIKSELLRQKPILKANIMYRLLKGSIENRDIDELKDYLDISFDSDYFAVVIYQINHGGKLIKEGNAKEWVLTRFTVSKIIDEVADKYVNSFVVELDKDKLAEIVNFRVDDIDECKKELLDIIAFSKDFIERHYEILLSVGVGRIYKTSGVMSSSIFWNLEK
;
A
#
# COMPACT_ATOMS: atom_id res chain seq x y z
N MET A 1 -31.55 82.64 -20.87
CA MET A 1 -30.43 82.21 -21.74
C MET A 1 -31.05 81.76 -23.07
N GLY A 2 -30.76 82.43 -24.17
CA GLY A 2 -31.45 82.20 -25.45
C GLY A 2 -31.14 80.84 -26.07
N LEU A 3 -32.17 80.17 -26.60
CA LEU A 3 -32.03 78.90 -27.34
C LEU A 3 -31.33 79.17 -28.68
N LEU A 4 -30.00 79.06 -28.71
CA LEU A 4 -29.15 79.21 -29.89
C LEU A 4 -29.00 77.83 -30.58
N GLY A 5 -29.36 77.73 -31.86
CA GLY A 5 -29.34 76.49 -32.65
C GLY A 5 -30.70 76.08 -33.20
N ARG A 6 -30.74 75.21 -34.24
CA ARG A 6 -31.99 74.71 -34.85
C ARG A 6 -32.59 73.51 -34.12
N TYR A 7 -31.81 72.84 -33.27
CA TYR A 7 -32.23 71.74 -32.40
C TYR A 7 -31.33 71.71 -31.15
N GLY A 8 -31.83 71.17 -30.04
CA GLY A 8 -31.06 70.99 -28.81
C GLY A 8 -31.92 70.52 -27.64
N SER A 9 -31.26 70.11 -26.55
CA SER A 9 -31.91 69.79 -25.28
C SER A 9 -31.22 70.49 -24.12
N ILE A 10 -31.98 71.14 -23.25
CA ILE A 10 -31.49 71.75 -22.02
C ILE A 10 -32.21 71.16 -20.81
N LYS A 11 -31.51 71.03 -19.69
CA LYS A 11 -32.14 70.77 -18.39
C LYS A 11 -32.43 72.11 -17.73
N GLY A 12 -33.64 72.28 -17.20
CA GLY A 12 -34.03 73.49 -16.50
C GLY A 12 -35.25 73.26 -15.62
N ASP A 13 -35.45 74.13 -14.65
CA ASP A 13 -36.68 74.17 -13.86
C ASP A 13 -37.76 74.90 -14.64
N ILE A 14 -38.90 74.23 -14.84
CA ILE A 14 -40.10 74.86 -15.39
C ILE A 14 -41.22 74.64 -14.36
N ASN A 15 -41.75 75.74 -13.81
CA ASN A 15 -42.82 75.75 -12.81
C ASN A 15 -42.54 74.89 -11.57
N GLY A 16 -41.29 74.86 -11.06
CA GLY A 16 -40.90 74.11 -9.87
C GLY A 16 -40.69 72.61 -10.11
N THR A 17 -40.63 72.19 -11.37
CA THR A 17 -40.30 70.81 -11.76
C THR A 17 -39.09 70.79 -12.69
N GLU A 18 -38.03 70.09 -12.26
CA GLU A 18 -36.88 69.80 -13.12
C GLU A 18 -37.34 69.07 -14.38
N SER A 19 -37.13 69.68 -15.54
CA SER A 19 -37.62 69.19 -16.82
C SER A 19 -36.51 69.19 -17.86
N VAL A 20 -36.57 68.22 -18.77
CA VAL A 20 -35.77 68.21 -19.98
C VAL A 20 -36.57 68.92 -21.06
N VAL A 21 -36.03 70.01 -21.58
CA VAL A 21 -36.65 70.83 -22.61
C VAL A 21 -35.92 70.57 -23.92
N ALA A 22 -36.60 69.91 -24.85
CA ALA A 22 -36.12 69.72 -26.21
C ALA A 22 -36.79 70.74 -27.13
N TYR A 23 -36.03 71.36 -28.02
CA TYR A 23 -36.57 72.29 -29.01
C TYR A 23 -36.11 71.95 -30.41
N THR A 24 -36.98 72.19 -31.39
CA THR A 24 -36.66 72.06 -32.81
C THR A 24 -37.36 73.15 -33.61
N THR A 25 -36.68 73.73 -34.60
CA THR A 25 -37.23 74.79 -35.46
C THR A 25 -37.64 74.20 -36.81
N SER A 26 -38.88 74.45 -37.25
CA SER A 26 -39.39 74.05 -38.56
C SER A 26 -38.69 74.78 -39.70
N TYR A 27 -38.33 74.06 -40.76
CA TYR A 27 -37.68 74.61 -41.95
C TYR A 27 -38.63 75.42 -42.86
N VAL A 28 -39.94 75.21 -42.75
CA VAL A 28 -40.94 75.76 -43.69
C VAL A 28 -41.67 76.97 -43.10
N THR A 29 -41.82 77.02 -41.78
CA THR A 29 -42.67 78.01 -41.09
C THR A 29 -41.95 78.83 -40.03
N ASP A 30 -40.65 78.59 -39.80
CA ASP A 30 -39.84 79.19 -38.72
C ASP A 30 -40.41 79.05 -37.29
N TRP A 31 -41.43 78.22 -37.09
CA TRP A 31 -41.98 77.93 -35.77
C TRP A 31 -41.02 77.07 -34.95
N LYS A 32 -40.79 77.46 -33.69
CA LYS A 32 -40.06 76.65 -32.70
C LYS A 32 -41.03 75.77 -31.94
N TYR A 33 -40.89 74.46 -32.11
CA TYR A 33 -41.59 73.47 -31.31
C TYR A 33 -40.77 73.19 -30.05
N ILE A 34 -41.41 73.26 -28.89
CA ILE A 34 -40.80 73.02 -27.59
C ILE A 34 -41.52 71.84 -26.95
N SER A 35 -40.77 70.79 -26.64
CA SER A 35 -41.25 69.63 -25.89
C SER A 35 -40.64 69.67 -24.51
N VAL A 36 -41.50 69.78 -23.48
CA VAL A 36 -41.09 69.78 -22.07
C VAL A 36 -41.46 68.43 -21.47
N ILE A 37 -40.47 67.67 -21.03
CA ILE A 37 -40.68 66.38 -20.37
C ILE A 37 -40.18 66.51 -18.92
N PRO A 38 -41.06 66.42 -17.92
CA PRO A 38 -40.65 66.43 -16.53
C PRO A 38 -39.72 65.26 -16.22
N THR A 39 -38.62 65.54 -15.51
CA THR A 39 -37.62 64.52 -15.15
C THR A 39 -38.22 63.47 -14.23
N SER A 40 -39.24 63.82 -13.44
CA SER A 40 -40.04 62.88 -12.62
C SER A 40 -40.72 61.78 -13.43
N VAL A 41 -41.16 62.06 -14.66
CA VAL A 41 -41.76 61.05 -15.56
C VAL A 41 -40.70 60.08 -16.08
N ILE A 42 -39.46 60.54 -16.25
CA ILE A 42 -38.32 59.71 -16.65
C ILE A 42 -37.82 58.87 -15.45
N LEU A 43 -37.67 59.50 -14.28
CA LEU A 43 -37.15 58.87 -13.06
C LEU A 43 -38.14 57.89 -12.41
N SER A 44 -39.45 58.12 -12.50
CA SER A 44 -40.46 57.21 -11.94
C SER A 44 -40.36 55.78 -12.51
N LYS A 45 -39.94 55.63 -13.78
CA LYS A 45 -39.65 54.31 -14.38
C LYS A 45 -38.36 53.69 -13.84
N VAL A 46 -37.37 54.52 -13.49
CA VAL A 46 -36.09 54.08 -12.91
C VAL A 46 -36.28 53.63 -11.47
N ASP A 47 -37.12 54.33 -10.69
CA ASP A 47 -37.42 53.95 -9.30
C ASP A 47 -38.13 52.60 -9.20
N TYR A 48 -39.01 52.29 -10.15
CA TYR A 48 -39.65 50.98 -10.23
C TYR A 48 -38.63 49.84 -10.44
N ILE A 49 -37.70 50.02 -11.37
CA ILE A 49 -36.63 49.04 -11.65
C ILE A 49 -35.68 48.92 -10.45
N LYS A 50 -35.34 50.04 -9.80
CA LYS A 50 -34.51 50.07 -8.60
C LYS A 50 -35.10 49.24 -7.48
N ASN A 51 -36.40 49.40 -7.20
CA ASN A 51 -37.07 48.65 -6.14
C ASN A 51 -37.14 47.15 -6.44
N ILE A 52 -37.41 46.77 -7.70
CA ILE A 52 -37.35 45.36 -8.12
C ILE A 52 -35.94 44.79 -7.93
N THR A 53 -34.91 45.53 -8.33
CA THR A 53 -33.51 45.10 -8.22
C THR A 53 -33.10 44.90 -6.77
N ILE A 54 -33.48 45.84 -5.88
CA ILE A 54 -33.23 45.72 -4.43
C ILE A 54 -33.96 44.52 -3.85
N GLY A 55 -35.23 44.30 -4.23
CA GLY A 55 -36.02 43.15 -3.80
C GLY A 55 -35.40 41.82 -4.23
N LEU A 56 -35.03 41.69 -5.50
CA LEU A 56 -34.33 40.51 -6.03
C LEU A 56 -33.00 40.25 -5.31
N THR A 57 -32.22 41.31 -5.07
CA THR A 57 -30.94 41.20 -4.35
C THR A 57 -31.15 40.69 -2.93
N ALA A 58 -32.17 41.21 -2.22
CA ALA A 58 -32.50 40.76 -0.87
C ALA A 58 -32.94 39.28 -0.85
N VAL A 59 -33.77 38.87 -1.80
CA VAL A 59 -34.22 37.47 -1.93
C VAL A 59 -33.04 36.54 -2.21
N LEU A 60 -32.14 36.92 -3.13
CA LEU A 60 -30.94 36.13 -3.44
C LEU A 60 -30.00 36.01 -2.25
N LEU A 61 -29.84 37.07 -1.45
CA LEU A 61 -29.04 37.02 -0.22
C LEU A 61 -29.64 36.05 0.81
N ILE A 62 -30.96 36.07 1.00
CA ILE A 62 -31.64 35.16 1.93
C ILE A 62 -31.46 33.72 1.47
N ILE A 63 -31.70 33.45 0.18
CA ILE A 63 -31.51 32.11 -0.40
C ILE A 63 -30.04 31.66 -0.26
N GLY A 64 -29.09 32.55 -0.53
CA GLY A 64 -27.66 32.28 -0.37
C GLY A 64 -27.27 31.92 1.06
N LEU A 65 -27.81 32.63 2.05
CA LEU A 65 -27.60 32.33 3.47
C LEU A 65 -28.21 30.99 3.88
N ILE A 66 -29.43 30.69 3.43
CA ILE A 66 -30.10 29.41 3.70
C ILE A 66 -29.30 28.26 3.08
N LEU A 67 -28.87 28.40 1.83
CA LEU A 67 -28.06 27.40 1.15
C LEU A 67 -26.69 27.22 1.80
N ALA A 68 -26.00 28.31 2.16
CA ALA A 68 -24.72 28.25 2.86
C ALA A 68 -24.84 27.52 4.20
N TYR A 69 -25.89 27.82 4.96
CA TYR A 69 -26.18 27.13 6.22
C TYR A 69 -26.48 25.64 6.01
N PHE A 70 -27.31 25.31 5.02
CA PHE A 70 -27.64 23.94 4.67
C PHE A 70 -26.41 23.14 4.23
N PHE A 71 -25.57 23.71 3.36
CA PHE A 71 -24.32 23.09 2.92
C PHE A 71 -23.32 22.91 4.06
N ALA A 72 -23.22 23.89 4.97
CA ALA A 72 -22.36 23.77 6.15
C ALA A 72 -22.81 22.59 7.02
N TYR A 73 -24.10 22.42 7.26
CA TYR A 73 -24.62 21.31 8.07
C TYR A 73 -24.41 19.95 7.38
N VAL A 74 -24.76 19.83 6.09
CA VAL A 74 -24.66 18.57 5.34
C VAL A 74 -23.21 18.12 5.13
N ASN A 75 -22.26 19.04 4.97
CA ASN A 75 -20.86 18.67 4.74
C ASN A 75 -20.05 18.53 6.03
N TYR A 76 -20.33 19.33 7.05
CA TYR A 76 -19.50 19.34 8.27
C TYR A 76 -19.88 18.21 9.23
N ASP A 77 -21.16 17.86 9.33
CA ASP A 77 -21.65 16.85 10.27
C ASP A 77 -21.14 15.42 9.99
N PRO A 78 -21.21 14.86 8.76
CA PRO A 78 -20.68 13.52 8.48
C PRO A 78 -19.15 13.45 8.62
N ILE A 79 -18.42 14.53 8.34
CA ILE A 79 -16.97 14.61 8.57
C ILE A 79 -16.67 14.52 10.07
N LYS A 80 -17.43 15.24 10.90
CA LYS A 80 -17.28 15.21 12.36
C LYS A 80 -17.64 13.84 12.94
N GLN A 81 -18.71 13.21 12.47
CA GLN A 81 -19.10 11.86 12.88
C GLN A 81 -18.05 10.81 12.50
N LEU A 82 -17.52 10.86 11.28
CA LEU A 82 -16.45 9.98 10.82
C LEU A 82 -15.19 10.14 11.69
N LEU A 83 -14.82 11.38 12.01
CA LEU A 83 -13.68 11.68 12.89
C LEU A 83 -13.88 11.14 14.31
N HIS A 84 -15.08 11.28 14.86
CA HIS A 84 -15.40 10.74 16.19
C HIS A 84 -15.31 9.21 16.19
N TRP A 85 -15.88 8.56 15.17
CA TRP A 85 -15.80 7.11 15.00
C TRP A 85 -14.35 6.61 14.89
N ILE A 86 -13.50 7.32 14.12
CA ILE A 86 -12.07 7.00 13.99
C ILE A 86 -11.33 7.18 15.32
N LYS A 87 -11.59 8.25 16.08
CA LYS A 87 -10.98 8.48 17.40
C LYS A 87 -11.35 7.40 18.41
N ASP A 88 -12.58 6.90 18.37
CA ASP A 88 -13.06 5.88 19.31
C ASP A 88 -12.54 4.47 18.97
N HIS A 89 -12.30 4.16 17.70
CA HIS A 89 -11.91 2.82 17.25
C HIS A 89 -10.40 2.65 17.03
N ILE A 90 -9.65 3.75 16.87
CA ILE A 90 -8.19 3.71 16.74
C ILE A 90 -7.58 4.26 18.03
N SER A 91 -7.08 3.33 18.86
CA SER A 91 -6.41 3.61 20.14
C SER A 91 -5.05 4.28 19.93
N ILE A 92 -5.00 5.51 19.42
CA ILE A 92 -3.76 6.28 19.34
C ILE A 92 -3.70 7.20 20.55
N THR A 93 -2.92 6.79 21.55
CA THR A 93 -2.56 7.59 22.72
C THR A 93 -1.74 8.80 22.28
N GLY A 94 -2.42 9.86 21.82
CA GLY A 94 -1.81 11.04 21.24
C GLY A 94 -2.55 12.30 21.67
N ASN A 95 -2.07 12.88 22.77
CA ASN A 95 -2.36 14.19 23.36
C ASN A 95 -3.08 15.20 22.43
N ASP A 96 -4.07 15.94 22.98
CA ASP A 96 -4.95 16.96 22.38
C ASP A 96 -4.25 18.19 21.74
N LYS A 97 -3.08 18.01 21.13
CA LYS A 97 -2.26 19.08 20.53
C LYS A 97 -2.42 19.24 19.03
N TYR A 98 -3.28 18.47 18.37
CA TYR A 98 -3.46 18.56 16.93
C TYR A 98 -4.57 19.55 16.59
N GLY A 99 -4.17 20.74 16.14
CA GLY A 99 -5.06 21.88 15.90
C GLY A 99 -5.84 21.86 14.57
N ASN A 100 -5.82 20.77 13.79
CA ASN A 100 -6.56 20.70 12.53
C ASN A 100 -7.00 19.26 12.18
N GLU A 101 -8.30 19.07 12.00
CA GLU A 101 -8.95 17.80 11.63
C GLU A 101 -8.42 17.23 10.31
N PHE A 102 -8.03 18.10 9.36
CA PHE A 102 -7.42 17.68 8.09
C PHE A 102 -6.00 17.15 8.24
N GLU A 103 -5.28 17.59 9.27
CA GLU A 103 -3.93 17.10 9.58
C GLU A 103 -4.00 15.69 10.18
N PHE A 104 -5.00 15.45 11.04
CA PHE A 104 -5.30 14.12 11.60
C PHE A 104 -5.67 13.10 10.51
N ILE A 105 -6.50 13.50 9.53
CA ILE A 105 -6.85 12.64 8.38
C ILE A 105 -5.60 12.32 7.55
N ARG A 106 -4.76 13.31 7.24
CA ARG A 106 -3.51 13.08 6.47
C ARG A 106 -2.57 12.12 7.19
N LEU A 107 -2.39 12.25 8.50
CA LEU A 107 -1.53 11.36 9.28
C LEU A 107 -2.07 9.93 9.30
N THR A 108 -3.38 9.76 9.49
CA THR A 108 -4.04 8.45 9.51
C THR A 108 -3.98 7.78 8.13
N LEU A 109 -4.20 8.52 7.05
CA LEU A 109 -4.07 8.00 5.69
C LEU A 109 -2.62 7.61 5.36
N SER A 110 -1.64 8.41 5.79
CA SER A 110 -0.22 8.09 5.60
C SER A 110 0.16 6.80 6.32
N ASN A 111 -0.26 6.65 7.58
CA ASN A 111 0.00 5.43 8.36
C ASN A 111 -0.69 4.20 7.75
N THR A 112 -1.90 4.35 7.20
CA THR A 112 -2.65 3.25 6.55
C THR A 112 -2.05 2.87 5.17
N TYR A 113 -1.54 3.85 4.42
CA TYR A 113 -0.88 3.64 3.14
C TYR A 113 0.46 2.90 3.31
N ASP A 114 1.20 3.23 4.37
CA ASP A 114 2.43 2.53 4.73
C ASP A 114 2.16 1.11 5.25
N GLU A 115 1.09 0.87 6.01
CA GLU A 115 0.68 -0.48 6.44
C GLU A 115 0.30 -1.39 5.26
N SER A 116 -0.44 -0.91 4.27
CA SER A 116 -0.80 -1.72 3.08
C SER A 116 0.42 -2.14 2.25
N LYS A 117 1.44 -1.28 2.17
CA LYS A 117 2.72 -1.60 1.52
C LYS A 117 3.57 -2.53 2.38
N LYS A 118 3.50 -2.39 3.71
CA LYS A 118 4.16 -3.26 4.69
C LYS A 118 3.57 -4.68 4.69
N ILE A 119 2.25 -4.83 4.61
CA ILE A 119 1.55 -6.12 4.49
C ILE A 119 1.89 -6.82 3.17
N LYS A 120 1.85 -6.12 2.03
CA LYS A 120 2.25 -6.70 0.73
C LYS A 120 3.73 -7.06 0.67
N SER A 121 4.61 -6.26 1.27
CA SER A 121 6.04 -6.55 1.34
C SER A 121 6.37 -7.63 2.37
N GLU A 122 5.61 -7.78 3.45
CA GLU A 122 5.67 -8.91 4.38
C GLU A 122 5.21 -10.20 3.71
N LEU A 123 4.14 -10.17 2.91
CA LEU A 123 3.67 -11.35 2.16
C LEU A 123 4.73 -11.85 1.15
N LEU A 124 5.41 -10.95 0.45
CA LEU A 124 6.52 -11.29 -0.46
C LEU A 124 7.80 -11.70 0.30
N ARG A 125 8.07 -11.12 1.48
CA ARG A 125 9.16 -11.54 2.38
C ARG A 125 8.89 -12.89 3.05
N GLN A 126 7.64 -13.35 3.09
CA GLN A 126 7.25 -14.60 3.72
C GLN A 126 7.38 -15.82 2.82
N LYS A 127 7.59 -15.68 1.49
CA LYS A 127 7.79 -16.86 0.61
C LYS A 127 8.89 -17.82 1.11
N PRO A 128 10.10 -17.35 1.48
CA PRO A 128 11.13 -18.22 2.04
C PRO A 128 10.73 -18.86 3.38
N ILE A 129 10.01 -18.12 4.23
CA ILE A 129 9.54 -18.61 5.53
C ILE A 129 8.47 -19.71 5.35
N LEU A 130 7.53 -19.48 4.43
CA LEU A 130 6.46 -20.41 4.09
C LEU A 130 7.03 -21.67 3.42
N LYS A 131 7.99 -21.50 2.49
CA LYS A 131 8.74 -22.60 1.87
C LYS A 131 9.45 -23.44 2.93
N ALA A 132 10.19 -22.83 3.85
CA ALA A 132 10.86 -23.53 4.95
C ALA A 132 9.87 -24.29 5.87
N ASN A 133 8.73 -23.67 6.22
CA ASN A 133 7.69 -24.31 7.03
C ASN A 133 7.08 -25.53 6.33
N ILE A 134 6.76 -25.42 5.04
CA ILE A 134 6.23 -26.54 4.27
C ILE A 134 7.28 -27.66 4.19
N MET A 135 8.55 -27.36 3.90
CA MET A 135 9.62 -28.38 3.88
C MET A 135 9.78 -29.06 5.25
N TYR A 136 9.73 -28.30 6.35
CA TYR A 136 9.75 -28.86 7.71
C TYR A 136 8.56 -29.79 7.98
N ARG A 137 7.34 -29.37 7.62
CA ARG A 137 6.14 -30.18 7.78
C ARG A 137 6.16 -31.43 6.90
N LEU A 138 6.80 -31.39 5.73
CA LEU A 138 7.01 -32.54 4.88
C LEU A 138 7.96 -33.56 5.51
N LEU A 139 9.08 -33.10 6.06
CA LEU A 139 9.99 -33.94 6.83
C LEU A 139 9.26 -34.62 8.01
N LYS A 140 8.35 -33.91 8.68
CA LYS A 140 7.50 -34.47 9.74
C LYS A 140 6.31 -35.31 9.25
N GLY A 141 6.07 -35.39 7.94
CA GLY A 141 4.95 -36.14 7.39
C GLY A 141 3.57 -35.55 7.71
N SER A 142 3.51 -34.25 8.03
CA SER A 142 2.29 -33.54 8.47
C SER A 142 1.60 -32.75 7.34
N ILE A 143 1.95 -33.05 6.09
CA ILE A 143 1.39 -32.49 4.86
C ILE A 143 1.20 -33.63 3.86
N GLU A 144 0.09 -33.63 3.13
CA GLU A 144 -0.16 -34.54 2.03
C GLU A 144 0.43 -33.98 0.72
N ASN A 145 0.84 -34.86 -0.19
CA ASN A 145 1.49 -34.47 -1.46
C ASN A 145 0.66 -33.50 -2.31
N ARG A 146 -0.68 -33.61 -2.23
CA ARG A 146 -1.62 -32.74 -2.94
C ARG A 146 -1.45 -31.26 -2.56
N ASP A 147 -1.27 -30.96 -1.28
CA ASP A 147 -1.15 -29.57 -0.80
C ASP A 147 0.13 -28.90 -1.33
N ILE A 148 1.18 -29.69 -1.60
CA ILE A 148 2.43 -29.18 -2.13
C ILE A 148 2.27 -28.89 -3.62
N ASP A 149 1.64 -29.80 -4.37
CA ASP A 149 1.41 -29.63 -5.80
C ASP A 149 0.62 -28.35 -6.09
N GLU A 150 -0.34 -28.00 -5.24
CA GLU A 150 -1.09 -26.74 -5.33
C GLU A 150 -0.25 -25.49 -4.99
N LEU A 151 0.81 -25.64 -4.19
CA LEU A 151 1.65 -24.54 -3.70
C LEU A 151 2.98 -24.39 -4.46
N LYS A 152 3.37 -25.35 -5.30
CA LYS A 152 4.64 -25.36 -6.05
C LYS A 152 4.83 -24.10 -6.89
N ASP A 153 3.83 -23.75 -7.70
CA ASP A 153 3.87 -22.58 -8.59
C ASP A 153 3.96 -21.26 -7.81
N TYR A 154 3.28 -21.19 -6.65
CA TYR A 154 3.31 -20.01 -5.81
C TYR A 154 4.66 -19.83 -5.09
N LEU A 155 5.28 -20.94 -4.67
CA LEU A 155 6.50 -20.98 -3.87
C LEU A 155 7.78 -21.12 -4.68
N ASP A 156 7.68 -21.20 -6.01
CA ASP A 156 8.82 -21.40 -6.91
C ASP A 156 9.63 -22.64 -6.47
N ILE A 157 8.91 -23.77 -6.36
CA ILE A 157 9.47 -25.09 -6.05
C ILE A 157 9.40 -25.92 -7.33
N SER A 158 10.55 -26.07 -7.99
CA SER A 158 10.75 -27.06 -9.05
C SER A 158 11.41 -28.32 -8.47
N PHE A 159 11.13 -29.46 -9.08
CA PHE A 159 11.88 -30.70 -8.86
C PHE A 159 12.36 -31.19 -10.23
N ASP A 160 13.65 -31.49 -10.33
CA ASP A 160 14.34 -31.87 -11.55
C ASP A 160 14.17 -33.38 -11.86
N SER A 161 13.91 -34.21 -10.84
CA SER A 161 13.61 -35.65 -10.99
C SER A 161 12.66 -36.18 -9.92
N ASP A 162 12.27 -37.46 -10.05
CA ASP A 162 11.52 -38.21 -9.03
C ASP A 162 12.43 -38.80 -7.93
N TYR A 163 13.74 -38.57 -7.98
CA TYR A 163 14.70 -39.10 -7.01
C TYR A 163 15.01 -38.09 -5.91
N PHE A 164 14.89 -38.54 -4.67
CA PHE A 164 15.11 -37.71 -3.50
C PHE A 164 15.89 -38.43 -2.40
N ALA A 165 16.65 -37.67 -1.61
CA ALA A 165 17.32 -38.12 -0.39
C ALA A 165 17.16 -37.11 0.75
N VAL A 166 17.17 -37.59 2.00
CA VAL A 166 17.29 -36.71 3.18
C VAL A 166 18.67 -36.90 3.79
N VAL A 167 19.36 -35.80 4.05
CA VAL A 167 20.61 -35.77 4.80
C VAL A 167 20.38 -35.04 6.12
N ILE A 168 20.88 -35.59 7.22
CA ILE A 168 20.83 -34.95 8.54
C ILE A 168 22.24 -34.53 8.92
N TYR A 169 22.41 -33.26 9.24
CA TYR A 169 23.65 -32.70 9.76
C TYR A 169 23.48 -32.37 11.24
N GLN A 170 24.37 -32.92 12.06
CA GLN A 170 24.45 -32.69 13.49
C GLN A 170 25.70 -31.87 13.78
N ILE A 171 25.52 -30.68 14.33
CA ILE A 171 26.59 -29.78 14.75
C ILE A 171 27.03 -30.19 16.15
N ASN A 172 28.14 -30.93 16.23
CA ASN A 172 28.64 -31.47 17.51
C ASN A 172 29.41 -30.41 18.32
N HIS A 173 30.12 -29.52 17.63
CA HIS A 173 30.92 -28.48 18.25
C HIS A 173 31.07 -27.31 17.28
N GLY A 174 30.85 -26.06 17.74
CA GLY A 174 30.92 -24.88 16.87
C GLY A 174 32.25 -24.12 16.88
N GLY A 175 33.31 -24.73 17.41
CA GLY A 175 34.67 -24.17 17.36
C GLY A 175 34.77 -22.73 17.86
N LYS A 176 35.49 -21.88 17.11
CA LYS A 176 35.68 -20.44 17.39
C LYS A 176 34.39 -19.61 17.44
N LEU A 177 33.29 -20.11 16.86
CA LEU A 177 32.01 -19.41 16.77
C LEU A 177 31.12 -19.62 17.99
N ILE A 178 31.43 -20.60 18.85
CA ILE A 178 30.61 -20.93 20.03
C ILE A 178 31.48 -20.88 21.29
N LYS A 179 31.34 -19.82 22.07
CA LYS A 179 31.66 -19.85 23.50
C LYS A 179 30.46 -20.44 24.23
N GLU A 180 30.69 -21.46 25.05
CA GLU A 180 29.63 -22.19 25.75
C GLU A 180 28.65 -21.23 26.46
N GLY A 181 27.35 -21.35 26.12
CA GLY A 181 26.26 -20.64 26.80
C GLY A 181 25.56 -19.51 26.04
N ASN A 182 26.06 -19.08 24.87
CA ASN A 182 25.41 -18.00 24.12
C ASN A 182 24.42 -18.52 23.05
N ALA A 183 23.12 -18.37 23.29
CA ALA A 183 22.07 -18.79 22.35
C ALA A 183 22.18 -18.12 20.97
N LYS A 184 22.68 -16.87 20.92
CA LYS A 184 22.87 -16.12 19.66
C LYS A 184 23.95 -16.74 18.77
N GLU A 185 25.00 -17.29 19.39
CA GLU A 185 26.12 -17.91 18.68
C GLU A 185 25.72 -19.24 18.03
N TRP A 186 24.88 -20.05 18.71
CA TRP A 186 24.30 -21.26 18.10
C TRP A 186 23.46 -20.95 16.87
N VAL A 187 22.64 -19.89 16.93
CA VAL A 187 21.84 -19.44 15.78
C VAL A 187 22.74 -19.01 14.62
N LEU A 188 23.81 -18.26 14.90
CA LEU A 188 24.74 -17.81 13.86
C LEU A 188 25.49 -18.99 13.23
N THR A 189 26.01 -19.91 14.05
CA THR A 189 26.71 -21.11 13.57
C THR A 189 25.80 -21.97 12.69
N ARG A 190 24.56 -22.23 13.13
CA ARG A 190 23.60 -23.01 12.34
C ARG A 190 23.25 -22.32 11.03
N PHE A 191 23.04 -21.00 11.05
CA PHE A 191 22.80 -20.22 9.83
C PHE A 191 23.98 -20.30 8.86
N THR A 192 25.22 -20.17 9.35
CA THR A 192 26.43 -20.29 8.53
C THR A 192 26.56 -21.69 7.92
N VAL A 193 26.39 -22.74 8.72
CA VAL A 193 26.43 -24.14 8.25
C VAL A 193 25.35 -24.39 7.19
N SER A 194 24.11 -23.97 7.47
CA SER A 194 23.00 -24.09 6.52
C SER A 194 23.30 -23.41 5.19
N LYS A 195 23.88 -22.20 5.22
CA LYS A 195 24.22 -21.47 4.00
C LYS A 195 25.34 -22.11 3.19
N ILE A 196 26.34 -22.67 3.86
CA ILE A 196 27.42 -23.37 3.17
C ILE A 196 26.90 -24.64 2.50
N ILE A 197 26.08 -25.43 3.20
CA ILE A 197 25.47 -26.65 2.63
C ILE A 197 24.64 -26.29 1.38
N ASP A 198 23.76 -25.28 1.51
CA ASP A 198 22.91 -24.76 0.43
C ASP A 198 23.75 -24.31 -0.78
N GLU A 199 24.82 -23.53 -0.57
CA GLU A 199 25.69 -23.01 -1.65
C GLU A 199 26.54 -24.10 -2.34
N VAL A 200 26.95 -25.13 -1.60
CA VAL A 200 27.67 -26.27 -2.18
C VAL A 200 26.72 -27.12 -3.03
N ALA A 201 25.54 -27.41 -2.49
CA ALA A 201 24.57 -28.30 -3.13
C ALA A 201 23.94 -27.69 -4.39
N ASP A 202 23.60 -26.40 -4.40
CA ASP A 202 22.94 -25.68 -5.51
C ASP A 202 23.67 -25.81 -6.87
N LYS A 203 24.98 -26.04 -6.83
CA LYS A 203 25.82 -26.26 -8.01
C LYS A 203 25.51 -27.57 -8.74
N TYR A 204 25.08 -28.60 -8.00
CA TYR A 204 24.96 -29.97 -8.49
C TYR A 204 23.52 -30.46 -8.46
N VAL A 205 22.78 -30.15 -7.41
CA VAL A 205 21.44 -30.68 -7.12
C VAL A 205 20.50 -29.55 -6.69
N ASN A 206 19.20 -29.83 -6.70
CA ASN A 206 18.21 -28.93 -6.12
C ASN A 206 18.00 -29.34 -4.65
N SER A 207 18.43 -28.48 -3.72
CA SER A 207 18.46 -28.78 -2.29
C SER A 207 17.63 -27.79 -1.46
N PHE A 208 17.00 -28.30 -0.40
CA PHE A 208 16.33 -27.47 0.60
C PHE A 208 16.83 -27.81 2.00
N VAL A 209 17.56 -26.88 2.60
CA VAL A 209 18.03 -27.00 3.99
C VAL A 209 16.97 -26.47 4.96
N VAL A 210 16.64 -27.27 5.98
CA VAL A 210 15.62 -27.01 6.98
C VAL A 210 16.21 -27.17 8.37
N GLU A 211 15.93 -26.21 9.25
CA GLU A 211 16.32 -26.31 10.66
C GLU A 211 15.37 -27.26 11.43
N LEU A 212 15.93 -28.26 12.09
CA LEU A 212 15.15 -29.23 12.87
C LEU A 212 15.13 -28.89 14.36
N ASP A 213 16.30 -28.56 14.89
CA ASP A 213 16.53 -28.27 16.32
C ASP A 213 17.72 -27.30 16.46
N LYS A 214 18.16 -27.06 17.70
CA LYS A 214 19.29 -26.18 18.04
C LYS A 214 20.56 -26.51 17.25
N ASP A 215 20.87 -27.79 17.11
CA ASP A 215 22.12 -28.32 16.56
C ASP A 215 21.91 -29.30 15.39
N LYS A 216 20.67 -29.43 14.90
CA LYS A 216 20.31 -30.34 13.80
C LYS A 216 19.75 -29.59 12.60
N LEU A 217 20.25 -29.93 11.42
CA LEU A 217 19.74 -29.52 10.12
C LEU A 217 19.33 -30.75 9.32
N ALA A 218 18.26 -30.64 8.55
CA ALA A 218 17.91 -31.57 7.50
C ALA A 218 18.09 -30.91 6.15
N GLU A 219 18.54 -31.67 5.17
CA GLU A 219 18.60 -31.27 3.77
C GLU A 219 17.77 -32.25 2.96
N ILE A 220 16.81 -31.73 2.22
CA ILE A 220 16.07 -32.48 1.21
C ILE A 220 16.80 -32.26 -0.10
N VAL A 221 17.34 -33.33 -0.67
CA VAL A 221 18.05 -33.31 -1.95
C VAL A 221 17.15 -33.89 -3.01
N ASN A 222 16.98 -33.17 -4.12
CA ASN A 222 16.38 -33.64 -5.35
C ASN A 222 17.43 -33.68 -6.45
N PHE A 223 17.63 -34.86 -7.01
CA PHE A 223 18.68 -35.11 -7.99
C PHE A 223 18.26 -34.62 -9.38
N ARG A 224 19.24 -34.25 -10.21
CA ARG A 224 19.03 -33.89 -11.62
C ARG A 224 19.15 -35.10 -12.56
N VAL A 225 19.62 -36.23 -12.04
CA VAL A 225 19.93 -37.45 -12.77
C VAL A 225 18.98 -38.56 -12.35
N ASP A 226 18.61 -39.43 -13.29
CA ASP A 226 17.65 -40.53 -13.08
C ASP A 226 18.30 -41.90 -12.78
N ASP A 227 19.59 -41.91 -12.38
CA ASP A 227 20.36 -43.11 -12.03
C ASP A 227 20.75 -43.14 -10.55
N ILE A 228 20.41 -44.22 -9.84
CA ILE A 228 20.57 -44.32 -8.38
C ILE A 228 22.06 -44.37 -7.96
N ASP A 229 22.90 -45.05 -8.74
CA ASP A 229 24.32 -45.19 -8.40
C ASP A 229 25.05 -43.86 -8.61
N GLU A 230 24.71 -43.12 -9.66
CA GLU A 230 25.18 -41.75 -9.91
C GLU A 230 24.69 -40.78 -8.82
N CYS A 231 23.39 -40.81 -8.47
CA CYS A 231 22.83 -40.01 -7.38
C CYS A 231 23.57 -40.25 -6.05
N LYS A 232 23.88 -41.51 -5.74
CA LYS A 232 24.60 -41.87 -4.52
C LYS A 232 26.02 -41.32 -4.52
N LYS A 233 26.71 -41.38 -5.65
CA LYS A 233 28.06 -40.85 -5.79
C LYS A 233 28.06 -39.33 -5.65
N GLU A 234 27.19 -38.62 -6.36
CA GLU A 234 27.04 -37.17 -6.26
C GLU A 234 26.74 -36.72 -4.83
N LEU A 235 25.80 -37.39 -4.16
CA LEU A 235 25.44 -37.07 -2.78
C LEU A 235 26.64 -37.21 -1.83
N LEU A 236 27.41 -38.30 -1.96
CA LEU A 236 28.59 -38.53 -1.12
C LEU A 236 29.69 -37.51 -1.40
N ASP A 237 29.91 -37.12 -2.66
CA ASP A 237 30.89 -36.12 -3.04
C ASP A 237 30.52 -34.74 -2.47
N ILE A 238 29.24 -34.34 -2.56
CA ILE A 238 28.71 -33.10 -1.98
C ILE A 238 28.87 -33.08 -0.46
N ILE A 239 28.47 -34.16 0.22
CA ILE A 239 28.57 -34.27 1.69
C ILE A 239 30.03 -34.22 2.14
N ALA A 240 30.92 -34.95 1.47
CA ALA A 240 32.33 -35.00 1.81
C ALA A 240 32.98 -33.62 1.64
N PHE A 241 32.68 -32.92 0.54
CA PHE A 241 33.16 -31.57 0.31
C PHE A 241 32.63 -30.58 1.35
N SER A 242 31.32 -30.55 1.58
CA SER A 242 30.69 -29.66 2.56
C SER A 242 31.26 -29.87 3.96
N LYS A 243 31.39 -31.13 4.38
CA LYS A 243 31.95 -31.48 5.69
C LYS A 243 33.40 -31.01 5.82
N ASP A 244 34.27 -31.35 4.86
CA ASP A 244 35.68 -30.98 4.90
C ASP A 244 35.87 -29.45 4.88
N PHE A 245 35.08 -28.76 4.05
CA PHE A 245 35.10 -27.31 3.97
C PHE A 245 34.73 -26.65 5.30
N ILE A 246 33.64 -27.11 5.94
CA ILE A 246 33.17 -26.55 7.20
C ILE A 246 34.14 -26.85 8.35
N GLU A 247 34.60 -28.10 8.46
CA GLU A 247 35.52 -28.51 9.53
C GLU A 247 36.87 -27.76 9.45
N ARG A 248 37.42 -27.57 8.24
CA ARG A 248 38.71 -26.91 8.06
C ARG A 248 38.67 -25.40 8.23
N HIS A 249 37.64 -24.73 7.71
CA HIS A 249 37.60 -23.27 7.68
C HIS A 249 36.95 -22.65 8.92
N TYR A 250 36.06 -23.40 9.59
CA TYR A 250 35.27 -22.88 10.70
C TYR A 250 35.51 -23.60 12.02
N GLU A 251 36.33 -24.66 12.05
CA GLU A 251 36.59 -25.50 13.23
C GLU A 251 35.28 -26.08 13.84
N ILE A 252 34.27 -26.29 13.00
CA ILE A 252 32.96 -26.84 13.39
C ILE A 252 32.96 -28.33 13.09
N LEU A 253 32.75 -29.18 14.11
CA LEU A 253 32.65 -30.63 13.92
C LEU A 253 31.23 -31.03 13.52
N LEU A 254 31.12 -31.75 12.39
CA LEU A 254 29.85 -32.18 11.82
C LEU A 254 29.75 -33.71 11.80
N SER A 255 28.63 -34.24 12.28
CA SER A 255 28.20 -35.60 11.98
C SER A 255 27.11 -35.58 10.93
N VAL A 256 27.20 -36.47 9.95
CA VAL A 256 26.28 -36.52 8.82
C VAL A 256 25.64 -37.89 8.75
N GLY A 257 24.31 -37.93 8.80
CA GLY A 257 23.49 -39.11 8.55
C GLY A 257 22.87 -39.02 7.17
N VAL A 258 22.97 -40.09 6.39
CA VAL A 258 22.44 -40.13 5.02
C VAL A 258 21.29 -41.11 4.94
N GLY A 259 20.11 -40.62 4.57
CA GLY A 259 18.93 -41.43 4.30
C GLY A 259 19.07 -42.23 3.01
N ARG A 260 18.17 -43.20 2.80
CA ARG A 260 18.07 -43.89 1.51
C ARG A 260 17.61 -42.92 0.42
N ILE A 261 18.01 -43.20 -0.81
CA ILE A 261 17.47 -42.54 -2.01
C ILE A 261 16.14 -43.21 -2.35
N TYR A 262 15.10 -42.40 -2.52
CA TYR A 262 13.76 -42.87 -2.86
C TYR A 262 13.34 -42.30 -4.20
N LYS A 263 12.69 -43.15 -5.00
CA LYS A 263 11.95 -42.70 -6.18
C LYS A 263 10.49 -42.48 -5.78
N THR A 264 9.95 -41.30 -6.05
CA THR A 264 8.57 -40.97 -5.70
C THR A 264 7.98 -40.04 -6.75
N SER A 265 6.78 -40.35 -7.25
CA SER A 265 6.05 -39.54 -8.23
C SER A 265 5.33 -38.33 -7.60
N GLY A 266 5.90 -37.80 -6.52
CA GLY A 266 5.32 -36.82 -5.60
C GLY A 266 6.25 -36.64 -4.39
N VAL A 267 6.10 -35.60 -3.58
CA VAL A 267 7.11 -35.29 -2.54
C VAL A 267 7.12 -36.34 -1.40
N MET A 268 8.26 -36.47 -0.74
CA MET A 268 8.59 -37.45 0.30
C MET A 268 7.45 -37.75 1.31
N SER A 269 7.11 -39.03 1.45
CA SER A 269 6.22 -39.53 2.50
C SER A 269 6.94 -39.65 3.86
N SER A 270 6.21 -39.30 4.92
CA SER A 270 6.47 -39.39 6.38
C SER A 270 7.37 -40.54 6.91
N SER A 271 7.49 -41.63 6.15
CA SER A 271 8.23 -42.86 6.48
C SER A 271 9.77 -42.72 6.52
N ILE A 272 10.34 -41.62 6.03
CA ILE A 272 11.80 -41.44 5.96
C ILE A 272 12.39 -40.93 7.29
N PHE A 273 11.67 -40.04 7.99
CA PHE A 273 12.17 -39.40 9.20
C PHE A 273 12.23 -40.36 10.40
N TRP A 274 11.24 -41.24 10.54
CA TRP A 274 11.18 -42.23 11.64
C TRP A 274 12.26 -43.32 11.57
N ASN A 275 12.92 -43.51 10.42
CA ASN A 275 14.03 -44.45 10.28
C ASN A 275 15.40 -43.83 10.56
N LEU A 276 15.49 -42.51 10.76
CA LEU A 276 16.73 -41.79 11.06
C LEU A 276 16.94 -41.53 12.57
N GLU A 277 15.90 -41.72 13.40
CA GLU A 277 15.97 -41.62 14.87
C GLU A 277 16.26 -42.96 15.58
N LYS A 278 16.52 -44.05 14.85
CA LYS A 278 16.93 -45.35 15.38
C LYS A 278 18.36 -45.69 14.97
#